data_AF-A0A6G3RSD2-F1
#
_entry.id   AF-A0A6G3RSD2-F1
#
_cell.length_a   1.000
_cell.length_b   1.000
_cell.length_c   1.000
_cell.angle_alpha   90.00
_cell.angle_beta   90.00
_cell.angle_gamma   90.00
#
_symmetry.space_group_name_H-M   'P 1'
#
loop_
_entity.id
_entity.type
_entity.pdbx_description
1 polymer ?
#
loop_
_entity_poly.entity_id
_entity_poly.type
_entity_poly.pdbx_seq_one_letter_code
_entity_poly.pdbx_strand_id
1 'polypeptide(L)'
;MSHVANVMISVEPDDRPSAEELSQWLQTSAPRQGFGPGAVGWVGSLNEITGSDTRWGGGKYPECSVYAGALNHADLAGLVAHVERIVWKHPEFVQLFVMGQEQVYFRVWMFHGAKLRQVLPEGREEEVWPND
;
A
#
# COMPACT_ATOMS: atom_id res chain seq x y z
N MET A 1 -11.41 -18.30 -7.87
CA MET A 1 -11.79 -17.50 -6.70
C MET A 1 -10.91 -16.26 -6.71
N SER A 2 -11.48 -15.06 -6.57
CA SER A 2 -10.71 -13.80 -6.54
C SER A 2 -9.99 -13.68 -5.20
N HIS A 3 -8.79 -13.08 -5.16
CA HIS A 3 -8.09 -12.77 -3.89
C HIS A 3 -7.90 -11.27 -3.76
N VAL A 4 -8.65 -10.62 -2.87
CA VAL A 4 -8.66 -9.15 -2.76
C VAL A 4 -7.69 -8.67 -1.69
N ALA A 5 -6.97 -7.58 -1.97
CA ALA A 5 -6.19 -6.86 -0.98
C ALA A 5 -6.45 -5.35 -1.07
N ASN A 6 -6.63 -4.70 0.07
CA ASN A 6 -6.79 -3.26 0.15
C ASN A 6 -5.43 -2.63 0.47
N VAL A 7 -5.03 -1.64 -0.31
CA VAL A 7 -3.74 -0.96 -0.18
C VAL A 7 -3.96 0.54 -0.11
N MET A 8 -3.28 1.19 0.82
CA MET A 8 -3.09 2.64 0.83
C MET A 8 -1.63 2.99 1.02
N ILE A 9 -1.16 4.07 0.42
CA ILE A 9 0.17 4.62 0.66
C ILE A 9 0.06 6.13 0.89
N SER A 10 0.57 6.60 2.02
CA SER A 10 0.74 8.01 2.33
C SER A 10 2.18 8.42 2.01
N VAL A 11 2.33 9.53 1.30
CA VAL A 11 3.62 10.09 0.88
C VAL A 11 3.63 11.61 0.99
N GLU A 12 4.83 12.18 1.04
CA GLU A 12 5.04 13.62 0.90
C GLU A 12 4.73 14.06 -0.55
N PRO A 13 4.14 15.25 -0.80
CA PRO A 13 3.91 15.81 -2.14
C PRO A 13 5.02 15.61 -3.20
N ASP A 14 6.29 15.74 -2.84
CA ASP A 14 7.44 15.59 -3.74
C ASP A 14 7.67 14.13 -4.19
N ASP A 15 7.07 13.16 -3.49
CA ASP A 15 7.09 11.72 -3.76
C ASP A 15 5.86 11.23 -4.54
N ARG A 16 4.93 12.12 -4.91
CA ARG A 16 3.77 11.78 -5.77
C ARG A 16 4.15 11.05 -7.07
N PRO A 17 5.19 11.46 -7.83
CA PRO A 17 5.57 10.73 -9.05
C PRO A 17 5.94 9.27 -8.77
N SER A 18 6.57 9.00 -7.64
CA SER A 18 6.95 7.64 -7.22
C SER A 18 5.73 6.80 -6.84
N ALA A 19 4.71 7.40 -6.22
CA ALA A 19 3.44 6.72 -5.96
C ALA A 19 2.65 6.42 -7.26
N GLU A 20 2.73 7.31 -8.24
CA GLU A 20 2.15 7.12 -9.57
C GLU A 20 2.88 6.01 -10.35
N GLU A 21 4.22 5.96 -10.28
CA GLU A 21 5.03 4.88 -10.84
C GLU A 21 4.66 3.53 -10.22
N LEU A 22 4.48 3.47 -8.89
CA LEU A 22 3.96 2.28 -8.20
C LEU A 22 2.59 1.86 -8.78
N SER A 23 1.69 2.81 -9.00
CA SER A 23 0.37 2.55 -9.60
C SER A 23 0.47 2.00 -11.04
N GLN A 24 1.44 2.48 -11.83
CA GLN A 24 1.70 1.95 -13.18
C GLN A 24 2.31 0.55 -13.13
N TRP A 25 3.21 0.30 -12.18
CA TRP A 25 3.80 -1.01 -11.96
C TRP A 25 2.74 -2.06 -11.59
N LEU A 26 1.78 -1.70 -10.73
CA LEU A 26 0.63 -2.56 -10.38
C LEU A 26 -0.22 -2.96 -11.59
N GLN A 27 -0.26 -2.12 -12.62
CA GLN A 27 -1.03 -2.38 -13.84
C GLN A 27 -0.29 -3.29 -14.84
N THR A 28 1.03 -3.41 -14.73
CA THR A 28 1.85 -4.00 -15.81
C THR A 28 2.74 -5.14 -15.37
N SER A 29 3.32 -5.06 -14.17
CA SER A 29 4.51 -5.83 -13.80
C SER A 29 4.48 -6.39 -12.37
N ALA A 30 3.37 -6.21 -11.64
CA ALA A 30 3.23 -6.72 -10.29
C ALA A 30 3.13 -8.27 -10.27
N PRO A 31 3.83 -8.95 -9.35
CA PRO A 31 3.70 -10.39 -9.18
C PRO A 31 2.28 -10.79 -8.76
N ARG A 32 1.81 -11.92 -9.30
CA ARG A 32 0.44 -12.40 -9.15
C ARG A 32 0.38 -13.66 -8.29
N GLN A 33 -0.30 -13.57 -7.15
CA GLN A 33 -0.59 -14.68 -6.27
C GLN A 33 -1.57 -15.66 -6.92
N GLY A 34 -1.20 -16.95 -6.97
CA GLY A 34 -2.07 -18.03 -7.46
C GLY A 34 -1.99 -18.31 -8.97
N PHE A 35 -1.08 -17.67 -9.70
CA PHE A 35 -0.91 -17.85 -11.17
C PHE A 35 0.36 -18.65 -11.57
N GLY A 36 1.03 -19.25 -10.59
CA GLY A 36 2.28 -20.00 -10.78
C GLY A 36 3.54 -19.14 -10.61
N PRO A 37 4.73 -19.77 -10.55
CA PRO A 37 5.98 -19.07 -10.30
C PRO A 37 6.29 -18.02 -11.38
N GLY A 38 6.66 -16.81 -10.96
CA GLY A 38 7.08 -15.73 -11.86
C GLY A 38 5.95 -15.06 -12.65
N ALA A 39 4.68 -15.40 -12.39
CA ALA A 39 3.56 -14.73 -13.03
C ALA A 39 3.50 -13.25 -12.61
N VAL A 40 3.54 -12.35 -13.59
CA VAL A 40 3.39 -10.90 -13.42
C VAL A 40 2.26 -10.36 -14.28
N GLY A 41 1.71 -9.21 -13.93
CA GLY A 41 0.72 -8.51 -14.76
C GLY A 41 -0.15 -7.55 -13.96
N TRP A 42 -1.29 -7.20 -14.54
CA TRP A 42 -2.27 -6.34 -13.90
C TRP A 42 -2.85 -6.97 -12.63
N VAL A 43 -2.75 -6.24 -11.52
CA VAL A 43 -3.40 -6.57 -10.23
C VAL A 43 -4.30 -5.43 -9.72
N GLY A 44 -4.40 -4.32 -10.44
CA GLY A 44 -5.14 -3.13 -10.02
C GLY A 44 -4.32 -1.86 -10.23
N SER A 45 -4.75 -0.77 -9.57
CA SER A 45 -4.05 0.52 -9.55
C SER A 45 -4.33 1.25 -8.24
N LEU A 46 -3.52 2.26 -7.94
CA LEU A 46 -3.78 3.23 -6.87
C LEU A 46 -4.17 4.58 -7.48
N ASN A 47 -5.11 5.28 -6.85
CA ASN A 47 -5.49 6.64 -7.20
C ASN A 47 -5.34 7.56 -5.99
N GLU A 48 -4.97 8.83 -6.23
CA GLU A 48 -4.91 9.83 -5.18
C GLU A 48 -6.32 10.09 -4.63
N ILE A 49 -6.50 9.97 -3.32
CA ILE A 49 -7.78 10.22 -2.62
C ILE A 49 -7.79 11.54 -1.84
N THR A 50 -6.67 12.24 -1.83
CA THR A 50 -6.44 13.56 -1.19
C THR A 50 -6.41 14.72 -2.18
N GLY A 51 -6.56 14.43 -3.48
CA GLY A 51 -6.58 15.42 -4.55
C GLY A 51 -7.85 16.26 -4.60
N SER A 52 -8.13 16.89 -5.74
CA SER A 52 -9.28 17.81 -5.88
C SER A 52 -10.65 17.12 -5.77
N ASP A 53 -10.79 15.85 -6.14
CA ASP A 53 -12.00 15.03 -5.94
C ASP A 53 -11.95 14.24 -4.63
N THR A 54 -11.43 14.87 -3.57
CA THR A 54 -11.29 14.20 -2.28
C THR A 54 -12.65 13.93 -1.62
N ARG A 55 -12.79 12.75 -1.01
CA ARG A 55 -13.95 12.35 -0.19
C ARG A 55 -13.70 12.49 1.31
N TRP A 56 -12.63 13.17 1.69
CA TRP A 56 -12.30 13.40 3.08
C TRP A 56 -13.30 14.37 3.72
N GLY A 57 -13.69 14.06 4.96
CA GLY A 57 -14.60 14.91 5.72
C GLY A 57 -13.93 16.18 6.25
N GLY A 58 -14.74 17.16 6.67
CA GLY A 58 -14.27 18.41 7.27
C GLY A 58 -14.18 19.58 6.29
N GLY A 59 -13.58 20.69 6.74
CA GLY A 59 -13.47 21.94 5.97
C GLY A 59 -12.07 22.23 5.42
N LYS A 60 -11.15 21.27 5.48
CA LYS A 60 -9.75 21.41 5.05
C LYS A 60 -9.31 20.19 4.24
N TYR A 61 -8.26 20.37 3.44
CA TYR A 61 -7.60 19.28 2.75
C TYR A 61 -6.60 18.57 3.67
N PRO A 62 -6.40 17.25 3.51
CA PRO A 62 -5.32 16.53 4.17
C PRO A 62 -3.94 17.13 3.82
N GLU A 63 -3.05 17.23 4.80
CA GLU A 63 -1.68 17.75 4.61
C GLU A 63 -0.69 16.64 4.21
N CYS A 64 -1.19 15.57 3.61
CA CYS A 64 -0.40 14.48 3.02
C CYS A 64 -1.06 14.01 1.72
N SER A 65 -0.29 13.34 0.87
CA SER A 65 -0.83 12.72 -0.34
C SER A 65 -1.10 11.24 -0.05
N VAL A 66 -2.34 10.81 -0.17
CA VAL A 66 -2.70 9.39 0.02
C VAL A 66 -3.22 8.82 -1.27
N TYR A 67 -2.65 7.69 -1.67
CA TYR A 67 -3.08 6.88 -2.80
C TYR A 67 -3.69 5.58 -2.30
N ALA A 68 -4.82 5.15 -2.86
CA ALA A 68 -5.53 3.95 -2.40
C ALA A 68 -6.07 3.12 -3.56
N GLY A 69 -6.21 1.81 -3.33
CA GLY A 69 -6.80 0.88 -4.29
C GLY A 69 -7.11 -0.49 -3.70
N ALA A 70 -8.07 -1.18 -4.31
CA ALA A 70 -8.33 -2.60 -4.07
C ALA A 70 -7.69 -3.41 -5.19
N LEU A 71 -6.74 -4.26 -4.84
CA LEU A 71 -5.96 -5.08 -5.74
C LEU A 71 -6.51 -6.50 -5.80
N ASN A 72 -6.37 -7.15 -6.95
CA ASN A 72 -6.77 -8.53 -7.16
C ASN A 72 -5.55 -9.41 -7.46
N HIS A 73 -5.41 -10.49 -6.70
CA HIS A 73 -4.31 -11.45 -6.80
C HIS A 73 -2.91 -10.81 -6.71
N ALA A 74 -2.77 -9.66 -6.03
CA ALA A 74 -1.46 -9.07 -5.79
C ALA A 74 -0.66 -9.92 -4.80
N ASP A 75 0.58 -10.24 -5.13
CA ASP A 75 1.55 -10.74 -4.15
C ASP A 75 1.96 -9.59 -3.22
N LEU A 76 1.49 -9.65 -1.96
CA LEU A 76 1.72 -8.60 -0.98
C LEU A 76 3.18 -8.50 -0.54
N ALA A 77 3.92 -9.62 -0.50
CA ALA A 77 5.35 -9.59 -0.21
C ALA A 77 6.10 -8.94 -1.38
N GLY A 78 5.72 -9.27 -2.62
CA GLY A 78 6.23 -8.64 -3.83
C GLY A 78 5.96 -7.13 -3.89
N LEU A 79 4.77 -6.70 -3.47
CA LEU A 79 4.39 -5.28 -3.34
C LEU A 79 5.30 -4.56 -2.33
N VAL A 80 5.40 -5.06 -1.10
CA VAL A 80 6.25 -4.47 -0.05
C VAL A 80 7.71 -4.37 -0.52
N ALA A 81 8.23 -5.42 -1.14
CA ALA A 81 9.59 -5.44 -1.69
C ALA A 81 9.78 -4.50 -2.89
N HIS A 82 8.73 -4.18 -3.64
CA HIS A 82 8.79 -3.18 -4.71
C HIS A 82 8.80 -1.77 -4.12
N VAL A 83 7.93 -1.48 -3.14
CA VAL A 83 7.89 -0.19 -2.42
C VAL A 83 9.24 0.12 -1.76
N GLU A 84 9.90 -0.87 -1.15
CA GLU A 84 11.25 -0.70 -0.58
C GLU A 84 12.30 -0.28 -1.63
N ARG A 85 12.14 -0.69 -2.89
CA ARG A 85 13.11 -0.45 -3.98
C ARG A 85 12.91 0.89 -4.69
N ILE A 86 11.75 1.51 -4.54
CA ILE A 86 11.50 2.84 -5.10
C ILE A 86 12.45 3.84 -4.44
N VAL A 87 13.03 4.72 -5.25
CA VAL A 87 13.89 5.81 -4.75
C VAL A 87 12.99 6.97 -4.32
N TRP A 88 12.51 6.89 -3.09
CA TRP A 88 11.77 7.97 -2.44
C TRP A 88 12.71 9.14 -2.11
N LYS A 89 12.24 10.37 -2.32
CA LYS A 89 12.92 11.58 -1.84
C LYS A 89 12.83 11.70 -0.33
N HIS A 90 11.67 11.36 0.24
CA HIS A 90 11.41 11.40 1.67
C HIS A 90 10.93 10.04 2.21
N PRO A 91 11.80 9.01 2.24
CA PRO A 91 11.43 7.67 2.68
C PRO A 91 10.87 7.64 4.12
N GLU A 92 11.29 8.56 4.99
CA GLU A 92 10.82 8.69 6.37
C GLU A 92 9.31 9.02 6.50
N PHE A 93 8.71 9.61 5.46
CA PHE A 93 7.28 9.95 5.44
C PHE A 93 6.42 8.90 4.71
N VAL A 94 7.03 7.89 4.10
CA VAL A 94 6.30 6.82 3.41
C VAL A 94 5.66 5.89 4.42
N GLN A 95 4.33 5.79 4.35
CA GLN A 95 3.53 4.86 5.14
C GLN A 95 2.68 3.99 4.21
N LEU A 96 2.97 2.70 4.18
CA LEU A 96 2.22 1.73 3.37
C LEU A 96 1.28 0.92 4.29
N PHE A 97 -0.01 0.95 3.97
CA PHE A 97 -1.07 0.22 4.65
C PHE A 97 -1.51 -0.94 3.76
N VAL A 98 -1.41 -2.16 4.25
CA VAL A 98 -1.77 -3.38 3.50
C VAL A 98 -2.75 -4.21 4.32
N MET A 99 -3.89 -4.55 3.73
CA MET A 99 -4.86 -5.49 4.29
C MET A 99 -5.18 -6.56 3.25
N GLY A 100 -4.71 -7.78 3.49
CA GLY A 100 -5.03 -8.94 2.65
C GLY A 100 -6.47 -9.41 2.84
N GLN A 101 -6.88 -10.41 2.04
CA GLN A 101 -8.21 -10.99 2.17
C GLN A 101 -8.38 -11.58 3.57
N GLU A 102 -9.59 -11.46 4.11
CA GLU A 102 -9.98 -11.97 5.42
C GLU A 102 -9.29 -11.29 6.61
N GLN A 103 -8.25 -10.48 6.41
CA GLN A 103 -7.66 -9.69 7.50
C GLN A 103 -8.61 -8.59 7.98
N VAL A 104 -8.62 -8.36 9.30
CA VAL A 104 -9.52 -7.40 9.96
C VAL A 104 -8.90 -6.03 10.21
N TYR A 105 -7.62 -5.85 9.91
CA TYR A 105 -6.94 -4.56 10.01
C TYR A 105 -5.83 -4.40 8.97
N PHE A 106 -5.47 -3.16 8.69
CA PHE A 106 -4.28 -2.82 7.91
C PHE A 106 -3.00 -3.06 8.71
N ARG A 107 -2.07 -3.80 8.12
CA ARG A 107 -0.67 -3.83 8.54
C ARG A 107 0.02 -2.60 7.98
N VAL A 108 0.71 -1.86 8.84
CA VAL A 108 1.42 -0.63 8.45
C VAL A 108 2.89 -0.96 8.24
N TRP A 109 3.49 -0.40 7.21
CA TRP A 109 4.89 -0.55 6.86
C TRP A 109 5.52 0.84 6.70
N MET A 110 6.67 1.06 7.34
CA MET A 110 7.41 2.32 7.31
C MET A 110 8.91 2.06 7.19
N PHE A 111 9.66 3.02 6.66
CA PHE A 111 11.11 2.90 6.57
C PHE A 111 11.76 3.01 7.95
N HIS A 112 12.67 2.07 8.23
CA HIS A 112 13.60 2.11 9.34
C HIS A 112 15.02 2.04 8.76
N GLY A 113 15.60 3.22 8.53
CA GLY A 113 16.78 3.36 7.66
C GLY A 113 16.42 3.03 6.21
N ALA A 114 17.23 2.22 5.54
CA ALA A 114 17.01 1.83 4.14
C ALA A 114 16.04 0.66 3.94
N LYS A 115 15.35 0.21 5.01
CA LYS A 115 14.50 -0.99 4.99
C LYS A 115 13.09 -0.68 5.40
N LEU A 116 12.14 -1.20 4.64
CA LEU A 116 10.72 -1.09 4.95
C LEU A 116 10.37 -2.19 5.96
N ARG A 117 9.83 -1.81 7.11
CA ARG A 117 9.48 -2.74 8.20
C ARG A 117 8.03 -2.58 8.59
N GLN A 118 7.39 -3.69 8.92
CA GLN A 118 6.05 -3.67 9.49
C GLN A 118 6.11 -3.03 10.88
N VAL A 119 5.27 -2.02 11.10
CA VAL A 119 5.06 -1.38 12.38
C VAL A 119 3.89 -2.07 13.07
N LEU A 120 4.15 -2.69 14.21
CA LEU A 120 3.12 -3.23 15.09
C LEU A 120 2.78 -2.19 16.16
N PRO A 121 1.50 -2.06 16.57
CA PRO A 121 1.15 -1.29 17.76
C PRO A 121 1.94 -1.83 18.97
N GLU A 122 2.40 -0.93 19.85
CA GLU A 122 3.11 -1.32 21.07
C GLU A 122 2.28 -2.35 21.88
N GLY A 123 2.92 -3.45 22.28
CA GLY A 123 2.29 -4.52 23.07
C GLY A 123 1.43 -5.51 22.28
N ARG A 124 1.40 -5.46 20.94
CA ARG A 124 0.73 -6.47 20.11
C ARG A 124 1.75 -7.35 19.37
N GLU A 125 1.92 -8.56 19.86
CA GLU A 125 2.72 -9.60 19.19
C GLU A 125 1.85 -10.53 18.32
N GLU A 126 0.53 -10.59 18.57
CA GLU A 126 -0.41 -11.51 17.90
C GLU A 126 -1.61 -10.79 17.25
N GLU A 127 -2.22 -11.46 16.26
CA GLU A 127 -3.38 -10.99 15.50
C GLU A 127 -4.66 -11.10 16.35
N VAL A 128 -5.33 -9.97 16.57
CA VAL A 128 -6.56 -9.89 17.36
C VAL A 128 -7.76 -9.78 16.43
N TRP A 129 -8.68 -10.72 16.53
CA TRP A 129 -9.94 -10.71 15.82
C TRP A 129 -11.03 -10.04 16.68
N PRO A 130 -11.96 -9.27 16.08
CA PRO A 130 -13.14 -8.83 16.82
C PRO A 130 -13.91 -10.07 17.27
N ASN A 131 -14.28 -10.12 18.55
CA ASN A 131 -15.22 -11.14 19.03
C ASN A 131 -16.61 -10.80 18.44
N ASP A 132 -17.31 -11.83 17.97
CA ASP A 132 -18.69 -11.75 17.45
C ASP A 132 -19.68 -11.16 18.47
#